data_AF-A0A0K2YJ17-F1
#
_entry.id   AF-A0A0K2YJ17-F1
#
_cell.length_a   1.000
_cell.length_b   1.000
_cell.length_c   1.000
_cell.angle_alpha   90.00
_cell.angle_beta   90.00
_cell.angle_gamma   90.00
#
_symmetry.space_group_name_H-M   'P 1'
#
loop_
_entity.id
_entity.type
_entity.pdbx_description
1 polymer ?
#
loop_
_entity_poly.entity_id
_entity_poly.type
_entity_poly.pdbx_seq_one_letter_code
_entity_poly.pdbx_strand_id
1 'polypeptide(L)'
;MLVWVARAGASGRLRRNELVGIRTQASLASDEAWAAAHRAGARWTDVGGWCGIAAGAATLLLVPDGARVAVALIGVCALGGFAVTGGITGAREAKRVAPPGRATMSA
;
A
#
# COMPACT_ATOMS: atom_id res chain seq x y z
N MET A 1 -11.17 0.73 -2.82
CA MET A 1 -10.23 1.88 -2.63
C MET A 1 -8.76 1.52 -2.87
N LEU A 2 -8.21 0.45 -2.27
CA LEU A 2 -6.77 0.11 -2.36
C LEU A 2 -6.22 -0.05 -3.78
N VAL A 3 -6.93 -0.78 -4.66
CA VAL A 3 -6.57 -0.94 -6.09
C VAL A 3 -6.42 0.42 -6.78
N TRP A 4 -7.36 1.33 -6.53
CA TRP A 4 -7.29 2.67 -7.11
C TRP A 4 -6.10 3.47 -6.55
N VAL A 5 -5.86 3.42 -5.23
CA VAL A 5 -4.72 4.11 -4.59
C VAL A 5 -3.39 3.60 -5.13
N ALA A 6 -3.24 2.28 -5.32
CA ALA A 6 -2.05 1.67 -5.90
C ALA A 6 -1.77 2.21 -7.32
N ARG A 7 -2.79 2.22 -8.17
CA ARG A 7 -2.67 2.69 -9.56
C ARG A 7 -2.49 4.20 -9.66
N ALA A 8 -3.20 4.98 -8.85
CA ALA A 8 -3.07 6.44 -8.79
C ALA A 8 -1.69 6.85 -8.26
N GLY A 9 -1.17 6.14 -7.27
CA GLY A 9 0.20 6.33 -6.76
C GLY A 9 1.26 6.01 -7.80
N ALA A 10 1.16 4.85 -8.46
CA ALA A 10 2.13 4.43 -9.49
C ALA A 10 2.17 5.37 -10.71
N SER A 11 1.01 5.91 -11.10
CA SER A 11 0.86 6.81 -12.25
C SER A 11 1.15 8.29 -11.93
N GLY A 12 1.51 8.62 -10.69
CA GLY A 12 1.76 10.00 -10.26
C GLY A 12 0.51 10.87 -10.09
N ARG A 13 -0.69 10.30 -10.26
CA ARG A 13 -1.97 11.00 -10.03
C ARG A 13 -2.22 11.29 -8.55
N LEU A 14 -1.67 10.47 -7.66
CA LEU A 14 -1.73 10.70 -6.22
C LEU A 14 -0.59 11.63 -5.81
N ARG A 15 -0.91 12.90 -5.60
CA ARG A 15 0.06 13.90 -5.09
C ARG A 15 0.44 13.57 -3.65
N ARG A 16 1.63 13.99 -3.22
CA ARG A 16 2.09 13.88 -1.84
C ARG A 16 1.09 14.53 -0.90
N ASN A 17 0.62 13.78 0.08
CA ASN A 17 -0.37 14.20 1.06
C ASN A 17 -0.25 13.38 2.35
N GLU A 18 -0.89 13.84 3.43
CA GLU A 18 -0.82 13.18 4.74
C GLU A 18 -1.97 12.22 5.02
N LEU A 19 -2.87 11.97 4.07
CA LEU A 19 -4.14 11.29 4.31
C LEU A 19 -4.19 9.89 3.66
N VAL A 20 -3.69 9.75 2.43
CA VAL A 20 -3.82 8.54 1.60
C VAL A 20 -2.46 8.15 1.02
N GLY A 21 -2.09 6.86 1.15
CA GLY A 21 -0.89 6.28 0.55
C GLY A 21 0.11 5.75 1.58
N ILE A 22 1.34 5.50 1.11
CA ILE A 22 2.48 5.09 1.96
C ILE A 22 3.06 6.35 2.60
N ARG A 23 2.80 6.53 3.90
CA ARG A 23 3.09 7.77 4.65
C ARG A 23 4.14 7.52 5.72
N THR A 24 5.36 7.30 5.27
CA THR A 24 6.54 7.26 6.13
C THR A 24 7.27 8.61 6.08
N GLN A 25 8.11 8.88 7.07
CA GLN A 25 9.00 10.06 7.07
C GLN A 25 9.80 10.15 5.76
N ALA A 26 10.29 9.02 5.25
CA ALA A 26 11.05 8.99 4.00
C ALA A 26 10.20 9.33 2.77
N SER A 27 9.02 8.72 2.63
CA SER A 27 8.14 8.97 1.48
C SER A 27 7.54 10.38 1.47
N LEU A 28 7.47 11.04 2.62
CA LEU A 28 7.00 12.43 2.74
C LEU A 28 8.13 13.46 2.55
N ALA A 29 9.40 13.03 2.48
CA ALA A 29 10.54 13.94 2.42
C ALA A 29 10.67 14.72 1.10
N SER A 30 10.25 14.12 -0.03
CA SER A 30 10.30 14.75 -1.36
C SER A 30 9.26 14.13 -2.29
N ASP A 31 8.94 14.81 -3.41
CA ASP A 31 7.95 14.27 -4.37
C ASP A 31 8.54 13.08 -5.12
N GLU A 32 9.86 13.07 -5.30
CA GLU A 32 10.61 11.93 -5.81
C GLU A 32 10.52 10.72 -4.89
N ALA A 33 10.73 10.91 -3.57
CA ALA A 33 10.59 9.84 -2.59
C ALA A 33 9.15 9.32 -2.48
N TRP A 34 8.16 10.22 -2.59
CA TRP A 34 6.75 9.86 -2.68
C TRP A 34 6.48 8.96 -3.89
N ALA A 35 6.94 9.37 -5.07
CA ALA A 35 6.73 8.64 -6.31
C ALA A 35 7.48 7.28 -6.32
N ALA A 36 8.71 7.24 -5.80
CA ALA A 36 9.48 6.01 -5.65
C ALA A 36 8.75 5.01 -4.73
N ALA A 37 8.26 5.48 -3.57
CA ALA A 37 7.51 4.65 -2.64
C ALA A 37 6.29 4.00 -3.28
N HIS A 38 5.48 4.81 -3.97
CA HIS A 38 4.22 4.35 -4.54
C HIS A 38 4.43 3.46 -5.77
N ARG A 39 5.44 3.71 -6.61
CA ARG A 39 5.79 2.80 -7.71
C ARG A 39 6.26 1.44 -7.19
N ALA A 40 7.11 1.42 -6.16
CA ALA A 40 7.64 0.18 -5.59
C ALA A 40 6.56 -0.65 -4.86
N GLY A 41 5.67 0.03 -4.12
CA GLY A 41 4.59 -0.63 -3.38
C GLY A 41 3.38 -1.03 -4.24
N ALA A 42 3.22 -0.43 -5.42
CA ALA A 42 1.98 -0.54 -6.21
C ALA A 42 1.55 -1.97 -6.52
N ARG A 43 2.46 -2.81 -7.02
CA ARG A 43 2.12 -4.19 -7.40
C ARG A 43 1.57 -4.97 -6.21
N TRP A 44 2.17 -4.82 -5.04
CA TRP A 44 1.73 -5.52 -3.84
C TRP A 44 0.38 -5.02 -3.37
N THR A 45 0.18 -3.70 -3.28
CA THR A 45 -1.11 -3.13 -2.89
C THR A 45 -2.22 -3.47 -3.89
N ASP A 46 -1.92 -3.54 -5.19
CA ASP A 46 -2.88 -3.92 -6.24
C ASP A 46 -3.31 -5.38 -6.10
N VAL A 47 -2.35 -6.31 -5.95
CA VAL A 47 -2.62 -7.74 -5.72
C VAL A 47 -3.41 -7.95 -4.43
N GLY A 48 -3.02 -7.30 -3.33
CA GLY A 48 -3.75 -7.37 -2.07
C GLY A 48 -5.18 -6.86 -2.17
N GLY A 49 -5.39 -5.77 -2.93
CA GLY A 49 -6.72 -5.25 -3.24
C GLY A 49 -7.58 -6.27 -3.99
N TRP A 50 -7.03 -6.93 -5.01
CA TRP A 50 -7.73 -7.97 -5.76
C TRP A 50 -8.02 -9.22 -4.93
N CYS A 51 -7.12 -9.65 -4.06
CA CYS A 51 -7.37 -10.73 -3.10
C CYS A 51 -8.57 -10.42 -2.20
N GLY A 52 -8.64 -9.19 -1.67
CA GLY A 52 -9.78 -8.76 -0.86
C GLY A 52 -11.10 -8.74 -1.63
N ILE A 53 -11.10 -8.24 -2.86
CA ILE A 53 -12.30 -8.25 -3.74
C ILE A 53 -12.75 -9.68 -4.02
N ALA A 54 -11.83 -10.57 -4.40
CA ALA A 54 -12.13 -11.96 -4.71
C ALA A 54 -12.68 -12.71 -3.49
N ALA A 55 -12.05 -12.55 -2.32
CA ALA A 55 -12.50 -13.17 -1.09
C ALA A 55 -13.88 -12.64 -0.64
N GLY A 56 -14.11 -11.33 -0.76
CA GLY A 56 -15.42 -10.73 -0.47
C GLY A 56 -16.51 -11.27 -1.40
N ALA A 57 -16.25 -11.33 -2.70
CA ALA A 57 -17.18 -11.90 -3.67
C ALA A 57 -17.46 -13.38 -3.40
N ALA A 58 -16.42 -14.18 -3.11
CA ALA A 58 -16.58 -15.59 -2.79
C ALA A 58 -17.42 -15.79 -1.52
N THR A 59 -17.16 -15.00 -0.47
CA THR A 59 -17.91 -15.06 0.80
C THR A 59 -19.41 -14.76 0.59
N LEU A 60 -19.74 -13.85 -0.32
CA LEU A 60 -21.12 -13.45 -0.58
C LEU A 60 -21.86 -14.38 -1.54
N LEU A 61 -21.17 -14.93 -2.55
CA LEU A 61 -21.83 -15.54 -3.71
C LEU A 61 -21.54 -17.03 -3.89
N LEU A 62 -20.40 -17.53 -3.41
CA LEU A 62 -19.88 -18.84 -3.83
C LEU A 62 -19.75 -19.84 -2.68
N VAL A 63 -19.61 -19.36 -1.45
CA VAL A 63 -19.18 -20.18 -0.31
C VAL A 63 -20.33 -20.46 0.66
N PRO A 64 -20.53 -21.72 1.09
CA PRO A 64 -21.54 -22.08 2.08
C PRO A 64 -21.25 -21.47 3.45
N ASP A 65 -22.29 -21.30 4.27
CA ASP A 65 -22.24 -20.57 5.56
C ASP A 65 -21.07 -21.01 6.46
N GLY A 66 -20.85 -22.33 6.59
CA GLY A 66 -19.79 -22.88 7.44
C GLY A 66 -18.36 -22.51 7.03
N ALA A 67 -18.14 -22.09 5.77
CA ALA A 67 -16.83 -21.71 5.26
C ALA A 67 -16.65 -20.18 5.07
N ARG A 68 -17.73 -19.39 5.21
CA ARG A 68 -17.70 -17.93 4.97
C ARG A 68 -16.68 -17.20 5.84
N VAL A 69 -16.65 -17.50 7.14
CA VAL A 69 -15.72 -16.85 8.08
C VAL A 69 -14.27 -17.17 7.72
N ALA A 70 -13.97 -18.43 7.40
CA ALA A 70 -12.62 -18.84 7.02
C ALA A 70 -12.15 -18.13 5.74
N VAL A 71 -12.99 -18.09 4.69
CA VAL A 71 -12.67 -17.41 3.43
C VAL A 71 -12.50 -15.90 3.62
N ALA A 72 -13.36 -15.27 4.43
CA ALA A 72 -13.23 -13.86 4.77
C ALA A 72 -11.91 -13.56 5.49
N LEU A 73 -11.52 -14.38 6.47
CA LEU A 73 -10.25 -14.23 7.20
C LEU A 73 -9.03 -14.41 6.28
N ILE A 74 -9.06 -15.41 5.39
CA ILE A 74 -8.00 -15.60 4.38
C ILE A 74 -7.87 -14.35 3.50
N GLY A 75 -8.99 -13.79 3.05
CA GLY A 75 -9.03 -12.56 2.27
C GLY A 75 -8.42 -11.37 2.99
N VAL A 76 -8.80 -11.16 4.26
CA VAL A 76 -8.26 -10.09 5.11
C VAL A 76 -6.76 -10.28 5.35
N CYS A 77 -6.31 -11.49 5.65
CA CYS A 77 -4.89 -11.80 5.85
C CYS A 77 -4.08 -11.57 4.57
N ALA A 78 -4.59 -12.00 3.40
CA ALA A 78 -3.92 -11.77 2.12
C ALA A 78 -3.83 -10.27 1.81
N LEU A 79 -4.95 -9.54 1.93
CA LEU A 79 -4.99 -8.09 1.70
C LEU A 79 -4.03 -7.35 2.64
N GLY A 80 -4.08 -7.66 3.94
CA GLY A 80 -3.22 -7.06 4.95
C GLY A 80 -1.75 -7.38 4.71
N GLY A 81 -1.43 -8.65 4.45
CA GLY A 81 -0.07 -9.11 4.18
C GLY A 81 0.54 -8.39 2.98
N PHE A 82 -0.18 -8.35 1.84
CA PHE A 82 0.27 -7.65 0.66
C PHE A 82 0.36 -6.12 0.85
N ALA A 83 -0.58 -5.51 1.59
CA ALA A 83 -0.50 -4.09 1.93
C ALA A 83 0.74 -3.77 2.78
N VAL A 84 1.07 -4.62 3.76
CA VAL A 84 2.28 -4.51 4.58
C VAL A 84 3.53 -4.67 3.72
N THR A 85 3.59 -5.68 2.84
CA THR A 85 4.70 -5.85 1.90
C THR A 85 4.87 -4.64 0.99
N GLY A 86 3.78 -4.09 0.45
CA GLY A 86 3.79 -2.86 -0.34
C GLY A 86 4.30 -1.65 0.44
N GLY A 87 3.87 -1.49 1.69
CA GLY A 87 4.34 -0.44 2.58
C GLY A 87 5.84 -0.56 2.90
N ILE A 88 6.33 -1.77 3.20
CA ILE A 88 7.75 -2.02 3.51
C ILE A 88 8.62 -1.75 2.28
N THR A 89 8.24 -2.30 1.13
CA THR A 89 8.98 -2.11 -0.14
C THR A 89 8.99 -0.64 -0.55
N GLY A 90 7.84 0.04 -0.49
CA GLY A 90 7.74 1.47 -0.75
C GLY A 90 8.58 2.32 0.22
N ALA A 91 8.55 2.01 1.52
CA ALA A 91 9.35 2.72 2.51
C ALA A 91 10.86 2.54 2.30
N ARG A 92 11.29 1.35 1.88
CA ARG A 92 12.71 1.08 1.55
C ARG A 92 13.15 1.90 0.35
N GLU A 93 12.36 1.91 -0.72
CA GLU A 93 12.71 2.68 -1.92
C GLU A 93 12.66 4.19 -1.68
N ALA A 94 11.71 4.68 -0.88
CA ALA A 94 11.67 6.07 -0.46
C ALA A 94 12.97 6.48 0.26
N LYS A 95 13.49 5.64 1.16
CA LYS A 95 14.74 5.92 1.89
C LYS A 95 15.96 5.97 0.98
N ARG A 96 15.98 5.23 -0.13
CA ARG A 96 17.10 5.23 -1.09
C ARG A 96 17.22 6.55 -1.84
N VAL A 97 16.09 7.21 -2.10
CA VAL A 97 16.02 8.46 -2.87
C VAL A 97 15.74 9.69 -2.00
N ALA A 98 15.54 9.50 -0.69
CA ALA A 98 15.31 10.59 0.22
C ALA A 98 16.59 11.47 0.31
N PRO A 99 16.45 12.80 0.29
CA PRO A 99 17.59 13.69 0.51
C PRO A 99 18.26 13.37 1.85
N PRO A 100 19.60 13.56 1.97
CA PRO A 100 20.26 13.50 3.27
C PRO A 100 19.50 14.41 4.24
N GLY A 101 19.00 13.86 5.34
CA GLY A 101 18.27 14.64 6.32
C GLY A 101 19.12 15.86 6.70
N ARG A 102 18.51 17.06 6.73
CA ARG A 102 19.16 18.21 7.36
C ARG A 102 19.60 17.73 8.73
N ALA A 103 20.91 17.60 8.92
CA ALA A 103 21.49 17.40 10.23
C ALA A 103 20.83 18.42 11.16
N THR A 104 20.38 17.94 12.30
CA THR A 104 19.84 18.73 13.40
C THR A 104 20.68 19.99 13.62
N MET A 105 20.27 21.10 13.01
CA MET A 105 20.60 22.45 13.47
C MET A 105 19.64 22.71 14.62
N SER A 106 19.98 22.22 15.80
CA SER A 106 19.52 22.85 17.03
C SER A 106 20.74 23.52 17.62
N ALA A 107 20.59 24.84 17.78
CA ALA A 107 21.40 25.73 18.60
C ALA A 107 21.40 25.29 20.07
#